data_AF-A0A3D0D1U4-F1
#
_entry.id   AF-A0A3D0D1U4-F1
#
_cell.length_a   1.000
_cell.length_b   1.000
_cell.length_c   1.000
_cell.angle_alpha   90.00
_cell.angle_beta   90.00
_cell.angle_gamma   90.00
#
_symmetry.space_group_name_H-M   'P 1'
#
loop_
_entity.id
_entity.type
_entity.pdbx_description
1 polymer ?
#
loop_
_entity_poly.entity_id
_entity_poly.type
_entity_poly.pdbx_seq_one_letter_code
_entity_poly.pdbx_strand_id
1 'polypeptide(L)' 'MSAAQLSTFVTVLLSSGLVAAVPLALAALGETFAEQAGLLNLGLEGMMLTAAFAGFYVALNTSSVAAGLLAGLAAG' A
#
# COMPACT_ATOMS: atom_id res chain seq x y z
N MET A 1 -17.53 -17.40 3.49
CA MET A 1 -16.17 -17.45 2.94
C MET A 1 -15.65 -18.86 3.14
N SER A 2 -15.35 -19.60 2.08
CA SER A 2 -14.79 -20.95 2.20
C SER A 2 -13.33 -20.87 2.68
N ALA A 3 -12.82 -21.90 3.35
CA ALA A 3 -11.44 -21.93 3.85
C ALA A 3 -10.39 -21.64 2.76
N ALA A 4 -10.68 -22.02 1.50
CA ALA A 4 -9.84 -21.75 0.33
C ALA A 4 -9.77 -20.26 -0.06
N GLN A 5 -10.84 -19.49 0.17
CA GLN A 5 -10.85 -18.05 -0.10
C GLN A 5 -10.00 -17.30 0.93
N LEU A 6 -10.05 -17.74 2.18
CA LEU A 6 -9.26 -17.16 3.28
C LEU A 6 -7.77 -17.40 3.07
N SER A 7 -7.37 -18.61 2.67
CA SER A 7 -5.96 -18.91 2.35
C SER A 7 -5.47 -18.09 1.16
N THR A 8 -6.27 -18.00 0.08
CA THR A 8 -5.91 -17.21 -1.11
C THR A 8 -5.76 -15.73 -0.78
N PHE A 9 -6.66 -15.16 0.02
CA PHE A 9 -6.56 -13.78 0.49
C PHE A 9 -5.25 -13.54 1.24
N VAL A 10 -4.92 -14.39 2.22
CA VAL A 10 -3.68 -14.25 3.00
C VAL A 10 -2.45 -14.40 2.10
N THR A 11 -2.45 -15.35 1.17
CA THR A 11 -1.33 -15.52 0.23
C THR A 11 -1.12 -14.28 -0.63
N VAL A 12 -2.19 -13.70 -1.18
CA VAL A 12 -2.11 -12.48 -2.01
C VAL A 12 -1.70 -11.26 -1.19
N LEU A 13 -2.23 -11.12 0.03
CA LEU A 13 -1.85 -10.05 0.96
C LEU A 13 -0.35 -10.09 1.26
N LEU A 14 0.17 -11.27 1.60
CA LEU A 14 1.59 -11.43 1.93
C LEU A 14 2.49 -11.27 0.72
N SER A 15 2.12 -11.86 -0.44
CA SER A 15 2.95 -11.76 -1.65
C SER A 15 3.04 -10.32 -2.17
N SER A 16 1.92 -9.60 -2.19
CA SER A 16 1.91 -8.18 -2.59
C SER A 16 2.65 -7.30 -1.59
N GLY A 17 2.51 -7.56 -0.28
CA GLY A 17 3.27 -6.88 0.76
C GLY A 17 4.78 -7.06 0.62
N LEU A 18 5.23 -8.28 0.31
CA LEU A 18 6.66 -8.56 0.09
C LEU A 18 7.22 -7.83 -1.14
N VAL A 19 6.45 -7.75 -2.23
CA VAL A 19 6.87 -6.99 -3.43
C VAL A 19 6.95 -5.50 -3.12
N ALA A 20 5.99 -4.95 -2.36
CA ALA A 20 5.99 -3.55 -1.95
C ALA A 20 7.05 -3.23 -0.88
N ALA A 21 7.53 -4.21 -0.11
CA ALA A 21 8.42 -4.00 1.02
C ALA A 21 9.73 -3.29 0.63
N VAL A 22 10.33 -3.63 -0.52
CA VAL A 22 11.60 -3.04 -0.98
C VAL A 22 11.48 -1.53 -1.25
N PRO A 23 10.56 -1.05 -2.12
CA PRO A 23 10.40 0.38 -2.32
C PRO A 23 9.90 1.11 -1.06
N LEU A 24 9.04 0.48 -0.24
CA LEU A 24 8.60 1.06 1.03
C LEU A 24 9.75 1.24 2.03
N ALA A 25 10.67 0.26 2.12
CA ALA A 25 11.83 0.36 3.00
C ALA A 25 12.79 1.49 2.55
N LEU A 26 12.96 1.68 1.24
CA LEU A 26 13.75 2.79 0.71
C LEU A 26 13.09 4.15 1.01
N ALA A 27 11.76 4.24 0.89
CA ALA A 27 11.02 5.44 1.25
C ALA A 27 11.15 5.75 2.75
N ALA A 28 10.96 4.75 3.62
CA ALA A 28 11.08 4.89 5.07
C ALA A 28 12.49 5.31 5.51
N LEU A 29 13.54 4.80 4.85
CA LEU A 29 14.91 5.27 5.10
C LEU A 29 15.09 6.75 4.75
N GLY A 30 14.56 7.19 3.61
CA GLY A 30 14.60 8.60 3.21
C GLY A 30 13.84 9.50 4.18
N GLU A 31 12.68 9.04 4.66
CA GLU A 31 11.88 9.74 5.66
C GLU A 31 12.61 9.84 7.00
N THR A 32 13.25 8.76 7.47
CA THR A 32 14.04 8.77 8.72
C THR A 32 15.13 9.85 8.70
N PHE A 33 15.81 10.05 7.55
CA PHE A 33 16.79 11.13 7.41
C PHE A 33 16.14 12.52 7.42
N ALA A 34 14.97 12.68 6.80
CA ALA A 34 14.23 13.94 6.79
C ALA A 34 13.73 14.31 8.20
N GLU A 35 13.23 13.33 8.97
CA GLU A 35 12.84 13.52 10.36
C GLU A 35 14.01 13.95 11.23
N GLN A 36 15.18 13.34 11.04
CA GLN A 36 16.41 13.74 11.74
C GLN A 36 16.87 15.16 11.38
N ALA A 37 16.57 15.64 10.16
CA ALA A 37 16.80 17.01 9.73
C ALA A 37 15.73 18.00 10.23
N GLY A 38 14.73 17.54 10.99
CA GLY A 38 13.62 18.36 11.48
C GLY A 38 12.53 18.63 10.43
N LEU A 39 12.55 17.91 9.30
CA LEU A 39 11.58 18.01 8.20
C LEU A 39 10.62 16.81 8.24
N LEU A 40 9.75 16.79 9.25
CA LEU A 40 8.70 15.78 9.39
C LEU A 40 7.67 15.92 8.25
N ASN A 41 7.43 14.86 7.47
CA ASN A 41 6.52 14.88 6.32
C ASN A 41 5.23 14.10 6.58
N LEU A 42 4.35 14.66 7.41
CA LEU A 42 3.01 14.10 7.66
C LEU A 42 2.17 13.91 6.39
N GLY A 43 2.47 14.67 5.34
CA GLY A 43 1.80 14.53 4.05
C GLY A 43 2.11 13.19 3.38
N LEU A 44 3.36 12.72 3.47
CA LEU A 44 3.81 11.45 2.90
C LEU A 44 3.13 10.26 3.59
N GLU A 45 3.10 10.29 4.91
CA GLU A 45 2.47 9.24 5.71
C GLU A 45 0.95 9.14 5.45
N GLY A 46 0.31 10.29 5.24
CA GLY A 46 -1.07 10.38 4.76
C GLY A 46 -1.25 9.77 3.36
N MET A 47 -0.40 10.15 2.40
CA MET A 47 -0.45 9.64 1.02
C MET A 47 -0.31 8.11 0.96
N MET A 48 0.59 7.54 1.76
CA MET A 48 0.78 6.08 1.81
C MET A 48 -0.47 5.35 2.32
N LEU A 49 -1.10 5.86 3.38
CA LEU A 49 -2.33 5.28 3.92
C LEU A 49 -3.52 5.45 2.97
N THR A 50 -3.67 6.62 2.34
CA THR A 50 -4.77 6.88 1.40
C THR A 50 -4.64 6.04 0.13
N ALA A 51 -3.44 5.91 -0.43
CA ALA A 51 -3.16 5.07 -1.59
C ALA A 51 -3.43 3.60 -1.31
N ALA A 52 -2.97 3.09 -0.16
CA ALA A 52 -3.19 1.69 0.24
C ALA A 52 -4.67 1.39 0.44
N PHE A 53 -5.40 2.27 1.13
CA PHE A 53 -6.85 2.11 1.35
C PHE A 53 -7.63 2.19 0.05
N ALA A 54 -7.42 3.22 -0.77
CA ALA A 54 -8.14 3.42 -2.03
C ALA A 54 -7.89 2.27 -3.00
N GLY A 55 -6.63 1.83 -3.13
CA GLY A 55 -6.28 0.72 -4.02
C GLY A 55 -6.91 -0.60 -3.59
N PHE A 56 -6.87 -0.92 -2.30
CA PHE A 56 -7.53 -2.11 -1.76
C PHE A 56 -9.06 -2.05 -1.92
N TYR A 57 -9.68 -0.92 -1.55
CA TYR A 57 -11.12 -0.73 -1.61
C TYR A 57 -11.65 -0.88 -3.05
N VAL A 58 -10.98 -0.26 -4.03
CA VAL A 58 -11.38 -0.38 -5.43
C VAL A 58 -11.14 -1.79 -5.96
N ALA A 59 -9.99 -2.41 -5.68
CA ALA A 59 -9.72 -3.80 -6.09
C ALA A 59 -10.78 -4.78 -5.56
N LEU A 60 -11.22 -4.58 -4.30
CA LEU A 60 -12.22 -5.42 -3.66
C LEU A 60 -13.62 -5.26 -4.27
N ASN A 61 -14.04 -4.03 -4.57
CA ASN A 61 -15.37 -3.77 -5.14
C ASN A 61 -15.47 -4.06 -6.64
N THR A 62 -14.39 -3.80 -7.40
CA THR A 62 -14.38 -4.02 -8.86
C THR A 62 -13.88 -5.39 -9.27
N SER A 63 -13.36 -6.19 -8.33
CA SER A 63 -12.69 -7.47 -8.60
C SER A 63 -11.54 -7.35 -9.63
N SER A 64 -10.97 -6.15 -9.79
CA SER A 64 -9.93 -5.84 -10.77
C SER A 64 -8.70 -5.24 -10.09
N VAL A 65 -7.59 -5.98 -10.18
CA VAL A 65 -6.29 -5.54 -9.63
C VAL A 65 -5.80 -4.27 -10.33
N ALA A 66 -6.02 -4.18 -11.65
CA ALA A 66 -5.62 -3.00 -12.43
C ALA A 66 -6.40 -1.74 -12.02
N ALA A 67 -7.71 -1.87 -11.78
CA ALA A 67 -8.53 -0.75 -11.31
C ALA A 67 -8.11 -0.30 -9.91
N GLY A 68 -7.81 -1.24 -9.01
CA GLY A 68 -7.25 -0.94 -7.69
C GLY A 68 -5.89 -0.23 -7.77
N LEU A 69 -4.98 -0.70 -8.63
CA LEU A 69 -3.68 -0.05 -8.83
C LEU A 69 -3.85 1.41 -9.29
N LEU A 70 -4.71 1.66 -10.29
CA LEU A 70 -4.97 3.00 -10.79
C LEU A 70 -5.61 3.91 -9.72
N ALA A 71 -6.50 3.36 -8.91
CA ALA A 71 -7.12 4.10 -7.82
C ALA A 71 -6.11 4.48 -6.72
N GLY A 72 -5.19 3.56 -6.37
CA GLY A 72 -4.10 3.85 -5.44
C GLY A 72 -3.18 4.95 -5.97
N LEU A 73 -2.73 4.83 -7.23
CA LEU A 73 -1.90 5.84 -7.90
C LEU A 73 -2.57 7.23 -7.98
N ALA A 74 -3.89 7.28 -8.13
CA ALA A 74 -4.63 8.54 -8.17
C ALA A 74 -4.82 9.16 -6.77
N ALA A 75 -4.73 8.36 -5.71
CA ALA A 75 -5.01 8.77 -4.34
C ALA A 75 -3.77 9.23 -3.55
N GLY A 76 -2.55 8.94 -4.02
CA GLY A 76 -1.30 9.34 -3.37
C GLY A 76 -0.10 8.55 -3.84
#